data_AF-A0A7S3SUI8-F1
#
_entry.id   AF-A0A7S3SUI8-F1
#
_cell.length_a   1.000
_cell.length_b   1.000
_cell.length_c   1.000
_cell.angle_alpha   90.00
_cell.angle_beta   90.00
_cell.angle_gamma   90.00
#
_symmetry.space_group_name_H-M   'P 1'
#
loop_
_entity.id
_entity.type
_entity.pdbx_description
1 polymer ?
#
loop_
_entity_poly.entity_id
_entity_poly.type
_entity_poly.pdbx_seq_one_letter_code
_entity_poly.pdbx_strand_id
1 'polypeptide(L)'
;NGAVSMPCKIANTAVPWKTCCGKSAYTFAAIKEFCKCSFAHELYEIEIDGKMISTKENPCETIMIMIHNGSSTGAGMVVEPYAIMNDGMFNCNILTDTSQ
;
A
#
# COMPACT_ATOMS: atom_id res chain seq x y z
N ASN A 1 7.97 -6.85 -2.73
CA ASN A 1 7.03 -5.85 -2.18
C ASN A 1 5.90 -5.65 -3.16
N GLY A 2 4.66 -5.80 -2.70
CA GLY A 2 3.44 -5.56 -3.47
C GLY A 2 2.51 -4.62 -2.70
N ALA A 3 1.58 -3.99 -3.39
CA ALA A 3 0.56 -3.15 -2.78
C ALA A 3 -0.71 -3.18 -3.64
N VAL A 4 -1.86 -2.91 -3.02
CA VAL A 4 -3.17 -2.73 -3.69
C VAL A 4 -3.84 -1.44 -3.23
N SER A 5 -4.87 -1.00 -3.94
CA SER A 5 -5.59 0.27 -3.74
C SER A 5 -4.76 1.51 -4.05
N MET A 6 -4.69 2.47 -3.11
CA MET A 6 -4.12 3.79 -3.36
C MET A 6 -2.63 3.78 -3.77
N PRO A 7 -1.75 2.94 -3.20
CA PRO A 7 -0.38 2.80 -3.69
C PRO A 7 -0.28 2.47 -5.19
N CYS A 8 -1.20 1.68 -5.76
CA CYS A 8 -1.21 1.39 -7.20
C CYS A 8 -1.56 2.63 -8.02
N LYS A 9 -2.56 3.41 -7.56
CA LYS A 9 -2.96 4.67 -8.22
C LYS A 9 -1.78 5.65 -8.22
N ILE A 10 -1.10 5.81 -7.08
CA ILE A 10 0.10 6.64 -6.95
C ILE A 10 1.23 6.15 -7.86
N ALA A 11 1.50 4.83 -7.88
CA ALA A 11 2.56 4.27 -8.70
C ALA A 11 2.31 4.48 -10.20
N ASN A 12 1.06 4.35 -10.65
CA ASN A 12 0.65 4.62 -12.03
C ASN A 12 0.75 6.11 -12.37
N THR A 13 0.30 6.99 -11.48
CA THR A 13 0.42 8.44 -11.65
C THR A 13 1.88 8.90 -11.67
N ALA A 14 2.79 8.18 -11.02
CA ALA A 14 4.22 8.50 -11.04
C ALA A 14 4.92 8.16 -12.37
N VAL A 15 4.40 7.22 -13.17
CA VAL A 15 5.07 6.72 -14.40
C VAL A 15 5.52 7.85 -15.34
N PRO A 16 4.69 8.84 -15.69
CA PRO A 16 5.09 9.93 -16.59
C PRO A 16 6.19 10.83 -16.02
N TRP A 17 6.35 10.86 -14.69
CA TRP A 17 7.31 11.73 -14.00
C TRP A 17 8.63 11.03 -13.69
N LYS A 18 8.73 9.71 -13.88
CA LYS A 18 9.97 8.97 -13.63
C LYS A 18 11.13 9.47 -14.50
N THR A 19 10.85 9.93 -15.72
CA THR A 19 11.86 10.44 -16.66
C THR A 19 12.43 11.81 -16.25
N CYS A 20 11.62 12.71 -15.69
CA CYS A 20 12.07 14.05 -15.26
C CYS A 20 12.62 14.07 -13.84
N CYS A 21 12.00 13.30 -12.96
CA CYS A 21 11.97 13.60 -11.54
C CYS A 21 12.43 12.39 -10.70
N GLY A 22 12.84 11.31 -11.36
CA GLY A 22 13.48 10.15 -10.78
C GLY A 22 12.79 9.66 -9.50
N LYS A 23 13.50 9.76 -8.37
CA LYS A 23 13.04 9.32 -7.06
C LYS A 23 11.87 10.16 -6.52
N SER A 24 11.82 11.45 -6.83
CA SER A 24 10.76 12.37 -6.36
C SER A 24 9.43 12.19 -7.09
N ALA A 25 9.39 11.45 -8.20
CA ALA A 25 8.18 11.19 -8.97
C ALA A 25 7.04 10.60 -8.12
N TYR A 26 7.37 9.71 -7.18
CA TYR A 26 6.39 9.10 -6.28
C TYR A 26 5.83 10.10 -5.26
N THR A 27 6.67 11.01 -4.73
CA THR A 27 6.23 12.07 -3.82
C THR A 27 5.26 13.02 -4.50
N PHE A 28 5.59 13.49 -5.71
CA PHE A 28 4.68 14.33 -6.48
C PHE A 28 3.38 13.59 -6.77
N ALA A 29 3.45 12.30 -7.13
CA ALA A 29 2.28 11.52 -7.49
C ALA A 29 1.35 11.35 -6.29
N ALA A 30 1.93 11.09 -5.12
CA ALA A 30 1.20 11.02 -3.86
C ALA A 30 0.49 12.35 -3.56
N ILE A 31 1.17 13.50 -3.69
CA ILE A 31 0.56 14.83 -3.49
C ILE A 31 -0.58 15.05 -4.49
N LYS A 32 -0.37 14.74 -5.78
CA LYS A 32 -1.38 14.92 -6.81
C LYS A 32 -2.63 14.06 -6.57
N GLU A 33 -2.46 12.79 -6.21
CA GLU A 33 -3.60 11.94 -5.83
C GLU A 33 -4.25 12.44 -4.54
N PHE A 34 -3.46 12.96 -3.60
CA PHE A 34 -4.00 13.50 -2.35
C PHE A 34 -4.88 14.73 -2.58
N CYS A 35 -4.46 15.66 -3.43
CA CYS A 35 -5.22 16.85 -3.78
C CYS A 35 -6.55 16.55 -4.50
N LYS A 36 -6.75 15.34 -5.05
CA LYS A 36 -8.05 14.95 -5.62
C LYS A 36 -9.09 14.61 -4.57
N CYS A 37 -8.70 14.46 -3.30
CA CYS A 37 -9.56 13.98 -2.21
C CYS A 37 -10.28 12.67 -2.57
N SER A 38 -9.69 11.84 -3.42
CA SER A 38 -10.30 10.61 -3.95
C SER A 38 -9.82 9.36 -3.20
N PHE A 39 -9.46 9.51 -1.92
CA PHE A 39 -9.22 8.37 -1.03
C PHE A 39 -10.55 7.70 -0.73
N ALA A 40 -10.95 6.81 -1.63
CA ALA A 40 -12.07 5.93 -1.42
C ALA A 40 -11.56 4.67 -0.74
N HIS A 41 -12.29 4.24 0.27
CA HIS A 41 -12.10 2.95 0.89
C HIS A 41 -12.56 1.88 -0.09
N GLU A 42 -11.79 0.80 -0.16
CA GLU A 42 -12.10 -0.37 -0.99
C GLU A 42 -12.35 -1.56 -0.06
N LEU A 43 -13.24 -2.46 -0.48
CA LEU A 43 -13.66 -3.61 0.32
C LEU A 43 -12.90 -4.86 -0.12
N TYR A 44 -12.28 -5.55 0.84
CA TYR A 44 -11.45 -6.72 0.59
C TYR A 44 -11.84 -7.94 1.43
N GLU A 45 -11.87 -9.09 0.77
CA GLU A 45 -11.74 -10.40 1.40
C GLU A 45 -10.25 -10.70 1.59
N ILE A 46 -9.85 -11.03 2.81
CA ILE A 46 -8.45 -11.22 3.18
C ILE A 46 -8.30 -12.60 3.83
N GLU A 47 -7.46 -13.41 3.21
CA GLU A 47 -6.99 -14.70 3.73
C GLU A 47 -5.48 -14.61 3.96
N ILE A 48 -5.04 -14.98 5.17
CA ILE A 48 -3.62 -15.03 5.53
C ILE A 48 -3.33 -16.43 6.07
N ASP A 49 -2.38 -17.12 5.47
CA ASP A 49 -1.93 -18.47 5.88
C ASP A 49 -3.08 -19.49 6.05
N GLY A 50 -4.05 -19.47 5.13
CA GLY A 50 -5.22 -20.35 5.19
C GLY A 50 -6.32 -19.91 6.15
N LYS A 51 -6.15 -18.78 6.83
CA LYS A 51 -7.12 -18.22 7.78
C LYS A 51 -7.78 -16.98 7.20
N MET A 52 -9.11 -17.03 7.11
CA MET A 52 -9.92 -15.86 6.75
C MET A 52 -9.88 -14.81 7.87
N ILE A 53 -9.44 -13.61 7.53
CA ILE A 53 -9.40 -12.42 8.42
C ILE A 53 -10.59 -11.50 8.12
N SER A 54 -11.05 -11.45 6.86
CA SER A 54 -12.29 -10.80 6.46
C SER A 54 -13.02 -11.65 5.43
N THR A 55 -14.35 -11.56 5.38
CA THR A 55 -15.21 -12.35 4.47
C THR A 55 -16.07 -11.44 3.60
N LYS A 56 -16.87 -12.00 2.68
CA LYS A 56 -17.82 -11.23 1.86
C LYS A 56 -18.86 -10.51 2.69
N GLU A 57 -19.30 -11.15 3.77
CA GLU A 57 -20.35 -10.66 4.66
C GLU A 57 -19.81 -9.60 5.63
N ASN A 58 -18.51 -9.67 5.94
CA ASN A 58 -17.81 -8.69 6.76
C ASN A 58 -16.45 -8.33 6.12
N PRO A 59 -16.45 -7.55 5.03
CA PRO A 59 -15.24 -7.23 4.29
C PRO A 59 -14.37 -6.26 5.05
N CYS A 60 -13.05 -6.36 4.84
CA CYS A 60 -12.11 -5.38 5.35
C CYS A 60 -12.20 -4.12 4.50
N GLU A 61 -12.65 -3.03 5.12
CA GLU A 61 -12.66 -1.71 4.52
C GLU A 61 -11.31 -1.02 4.74
N THR A 62 -10.59 -0.74 3.65
CA THR A 62 -9.24 -0.18 3.74
C THR A 62 -8.90 0.66 2.52
N ILE A 63 -8.03 1.66 2.71
CA ILE A 63 -7.48 2.49 1.63
C ILE A 63 -6.14 1.97 1.10
N MET A 64 -5.52 1.05 1.85
CA MET A 64 -4.16 0.59 1.59
C MET A 64 -3.91 -0.78 2.20
N ILE A 65 -3.48 -1.72 1.34
CA ILE A 65 -2.84 -2.96 1.79
C ILE A 65 -1.47 -3.03 1.13
N MET A 66 -0.44 -3.30 1.91
CA MET A 66 0.93 -3.46 1.44
C MET A 66 1.53 -4.76 1.97
N ILE A 67 2.23 -5.47 1.08
CA ILE A 67 2.94 -6.71 1.38
C ILE A 67 4.43 -6.45 1.22
N HIS A 68 5.19 -6.67 2.28
CA HIS A 68 6.59 -6.33 2.41
C HIS A 68 7.45 -7.56 2.69
N ASN A 69 8.59 -7.64 2.00
CA ASN A 69 9.69 -8.52 2.38
C ASN A 69 10.88 -7.72 2.95
N GLY A 70 11.13 -6.55 2.37
CA GLY A 70 12.13 -5.60 2.85
C GLY A 70 11.49 -4.41 3.56
N SER A 71 12.26 -3.75 4.43
CA SER A 71 11.78 -2.68 5.29
C SER A 71 11.51 -1.34 4.60
N SER A 72 12.03 -1.17 3.37
CA SER A 72 11.84 0.05 2.58
C SER A 72 11.39 -0.21 1.15
N THR A 73 10.77 0.79 0.56
CA THR A 73 10.35 0.83 -0.85
C THR A 73 10.57 2.24 -1.42
N GLY A 74 10.37 2.42 -2.72
CA GLY A 74 10.29 3.76 -3.33
C GLY A 74 11.47 4.68 -3.02
N ALA A 75 12.70 4.19 -3.20
CA ALA A 75 13.94 4.94 -2.98
C ALA A 75 14.27 5.34 -1.53
N GLY A 76 13.91 4.49 -0.56
CA GLY A 76 14.32 4.62 0.84
C GLY A 76 13.19 5.00 1.80
N MET A 77 11.94 5.00 1.33
CA MET A 77 10.78 5.16 2.19
C MET A 77 10.63 3.92 3.06
N VAL A 78 10.82 4.08 4.37
CA VAL A 78 10.59 3.01 5.34
C VAL A 78 9.09 2.77 5.43
N VAL A 79 8.67 1.54 5.17
CA VAL A 79 7.26 1.13 5.12
C VAL A 79 6.94 0.02 6.11
N GLU A 80 7.94 -0.76 6.51
CA GLU A 80 7.81 -1.78 7.55
C GLU A 80 9.15 -1.89 8.30
N PRO A 81 9.31 -1.25 9.47
CA PRO A 81 10.59 -1.22 10.17
C PRO A 81 11.05 -2.59 10.68
N TYR A 82 10.14 -3.56 10.84
CA TYR A 82 10.44 -4.87 11.40
C TYR A 82 10.60 -5.98 10.35
N ALA A 83 10.52 -5.65 9.06
CA ALA A 83 10.65 -6.65 7.99
C ALA A 83 12.07 -7.24 7.93
N ILE A 84 12.16 -8.57 7.99
CA ILE A 84 13.39 -9.35 7.89
C ILE A 84 13.33 -10.19 6.62
N MET A 85 14.21 -9.94 5.65
CA MET A 85 14.11 -10.57 4.31
C MET A 85 14.36 -12.09 4.28
N ASN A 86 14.87 -12.67 5.37
CA ASN A 86 15.32 -14.07 5.44
C ASN A 86 14.70 -14.85 6.61
N ASP A 87 13.60 -14.38 7.19
CA ASP A 87 12.84 -15.10 8.20
C ASP A 87 11.82 -16.10 7.60
N GLY A 88 11.65 -16.07 6.27
CA GLY A 88 10.70 -16.93 5.56
C GLY A 88 9.26 -16.42 5.57
N MET A 89 9.02 -15.19 6.03
CA MET A 89 7.70 -14.59 6.16
C MET A 89 7.55 -13.35 5.27
N PHE A 90 6.31 -13.00 4.97
CA PHE A 90 5.96 -11.68 4.43
C PHE A 90 5.22 -10.88 5.49
N ASN A 91 5.49 -9.59 5.54
CA ASN A 91 4.76 -8.67 6.41
C ASN A 91 3.61 -8.05 5.64
N CYS A 92 2.43 -7.96 6.25
CA CYS A 92 1.23 -7.39 5.65
C CYS A 92 0.74 -6.22 6.49
N ASN A 93 0.72 -5.03 5.89
CA ASN A 93 0.21 -3.80 6.50
C ASN A 93 -1.14 -3.45 5.88
N ILE A 94 -2.18 -3.39 6.72
CA ILE A 94 -3.55 -3.04 6.33
C ILE A 94 -3.91 -1.76 7.07
N LEU A 95 -4.17 -0.67 6.34
CA LEU A 95 -4.54 0.60 6.93
C LEU A 95 -6.06 0.79 6.92
N THR A 96 -6.70 0.44 8.02
CA THR A 96 -8.14 0.65 8.21
C THR A 96 -8.40 2.01 8.85
N ASP A 97 -9.46 2.68 8.44
CA ASP A 97 -9.96 3.84 9.17
C ASP A 97 -10.71 3.39 10.43
N THR A 98 -10.36 3.95 11.58
CA THR A 98 -11.04 3.69 12.86
C THR A 98 -11.90 4.87 13.30
N SER A 99 -12.09 5.89 12.47
CA SER A 99 -12.97 7.01 12.77
C SER A 99 -14.45 6.60 12.61
N GLN A 100 -14.94 5.88 13.61
CA GLN A 100 -16.36 5.77 13.94
C GLN A 100 -16.75 6.86 14.95
#